data_AF-A0A7W1M730-F1
#
_entry.id   AF-A0A7W1M730-F1
#
_cell.length_a   1.000
_cell.length_b   1.000
_cell.length_c   1.000
_cell.angle_alpha   90.00
_cell.angle_beta   90.00
_cell.angle_gamma   90.00
#
_symmetry.space_group_name_H-M   'P 1'
#
loop_
_entity.id
_entity.type
_entity.pdbx_description
1 polymer ?
#
loop_
_entity_poly.entity_id
_entity_poly.type
_entity_poly.pdbx_seq_one_letter_code
_entity_poly.pdbx_strand_id
1 'polypeptide(L)'
;MKNIIYKITVTTSFIITFFIINRENLAKPHAHSPKWQEILPEIGKELLPEKTREKMDKIFPSQQKQMEKKDGVEIYREDSHLQGKQSSPIKIYGKGKLENVTTHNPVTIKEEAIIRNSKLNKVTVGSSLEAKKTTFQTLTVHGSATLKECQVFDNTTIDGELTADNNTFHGFLQILGKQANLTNSKTADIKFSGSSSKKTLILEETEVKGNIIFEGRAGKVIIKEHSKIHGKIKNGRLETEGKS
;
A
#
# COMPACT_ATOMS: atom_id res chain seq x y z
N MET A 1 52.80 -15.73 -32.84
CA MET A 1 51.74 -16.69 -32.52
C MET A 1 52.35 -17.96 -31.94
N LYS A 2 52.23 -18.16 -30.62
CA LYS A 2 52.36 -19.45 -29.95
C LYS A 2 51.53 -19.35 -28.66
N ASN A 3 50.52 -20.21 -28.54
CA ASN A 3 49.68 -20.34 -27.36
C ASN A 3 50.51 -20.88 -26.20
N ILE A 4 50.46 -20.23 -25.05
CA ILE A 4 50.95 -20.80 -23.79
C ILE A 4 49.71 -21.18 -22.97
N ILE A 5 49.53 -22.48 -22.78
CA ILE A 5 48.54 -23.08 -21.88
C ILE A 5 49.10 -22.96 -20.46
N TYR A 6 48.47 -22.17 -19.60
CA TYR A 6 48.77 -22.18 -18.17
C TYR A 6 47.84 -23.16 -17.46
N LYS A 7 48.44 -24.22 -16.92
CA LYS A 7 47.82 -25.18 -16.02
C LYS A 7 47.81 -24.55 -14.62
N ILE A 8 46.70 -23.94 -14.22
CA ILE A 8 46.57 -23.31 -12.90
C ILE A 8 46.17 -24.39 -11.89
N THR A 9 47.10 -24.70 -10.98
CA THR A 9 46.81 -25.50 -9.77
C THR A 9 46.27 -24.55 -8.72
N VAL A 10 45.02 -24.74 -8.28
CA VAL A 10 44.34 -23.84 -7.34
C VAL A 10 44.67 -24.25 -5.91
N THR A 11 45.54 -23.48 -5.25
CA THR A 11 45.71 -23.52 -3.79
C THR A 11 45.02 -22.32 -3.12
N THR A 12 44.48 -22.59 -1.94
CA THR A 12 43.40 -21.92 -1.18
C THR A 12 43.63 -20.48 -0.70
N SER A 13 44.44 -19.66 -1.37
CA SER A 13 44.82 -18.31 -0.88
C SER A 13 44.23 -17.12 -1.66
N PHE A 14 43.33 -17.33 -2.63
CA PHE A 14 42.87 -16.26 -3.52
C PHE A 14 41.74 -15.35 -2.99
N ILE A 15 41.09 -15.69 -1.87
CA ILE A 15 39.93 -14.92 -1.37
C ILE A 15 40.34 -13.64 -0.63
N ILE A 16 41.56 -13.58 -0.09
CA ILE A 16 42.00 -12.42 0.72
C ILE A 16 42.51 -11.26 -0.18
N THR A 17 43.12 -11.56 -1.33
CA THR A 17 43.69 -10.51 -2.21
C THR A 17 42.61 -9.66 -2.88
N PHE A 18 41.43 -10.21 -3.18
CA PHE A 18 40.34 -9.44 -3.80
C PHE A 18 39.64 -8.49 -2.82
N PHE A 19 39.74 -8.74 -1.50
CA PHE A 19 39.16 -7.87 -0.48
C PHE A 19 40.03 -6.68 -0.10
N ILE A 20 41.35 -6.72 -0.36
CA ILE A 20 42.27 -5.63 -0.04
C ILE A 20 42.31 -4.55 -1.13
N ILE A 21 42.07 -4.90 -2.41
CA ILE A 21 42.14 -3.93 -3.52
C ILE A 21 40.97 -2.92 -3.51
N ASN A 22 39.85 -3.22 -2.85
CA ASN A 22 38.65 -2.38 -2.91
C ASN A 22 38.44 -1.42 -1.73
N ARG A 23 39.43 -1.28 -0.84
CA ARG A 23 39.36 -0.29 0.27
C ARG A 23 40.05 1.04 -0.05
N GLU A 24 40.88 1.11 -1.09
CA GLU A 24 41.64 2.32 -1.43
C GLU A 24 40.98 3.25 -2.46
N ASN A 25 39.86 2.86 -3.10
CA ASN A 25 39.15 3.71 -4.06
C ASN A 25 37.94 4.46 -3.48
N LEU A 26 38.08 4.99 -2.25
CA LEU A 26 37.22 6.07 -1.73
C LEU A 26 37.88 7.42 -2.00
N ALA A 27 37.92 7.83 -3.28
CA ALA A 27 38.18 9.23 -3.63
C ALA A 27 37.52 9.60 -4.97
N LYS A 28 36.38 10.28 -4.85
CA LYS A 28 35.66 11.13 -5.83
C LYS A 28 34.60 10.47 -6.73
N PRO A 29 33.44 11.15 -6.90
CA PRO A 29 32.29 10.63 -7.64
C PRO A 29 32.28 11.13 -9.08
N HIS A 30 31.97 10.26 -10.05
CA HIS A 30 31.34 10.67 -11.30
C HIS A 30 30.42 9.56 -11.82
N ALA A 31 29.38 10.03 -12.49
CA ALA A 31 28.09 9.38 -12.67
C ALA A 31 28.07 8.25 -13.70
N HIS A 32 27.00 7.45 -13.63
CA HIS A 32 26.55 6.39 -14.54
C HIS A 32 27.24 5.01 -14.44
N SER A 33 26.66 4.12 -13.62
CA SER A 33 26.34 2.73 -13.98
C SER A 33 25.74 1.94 -12.80
N PRO A 34 24.44 1.58 -12.80
CA PRO A 34 23.89 0.60 -11.88
C PRO A 34 23.64 -0.71 -12.62
N LYS A 35 24.67 -1.57 -12.75
CA LYS A 35 24.49 -2.99 -13.17
C LYS A 35 25.39 -4.00 -12.45
N TRP A 36 26.33 -3.55 -11.60
CA TRP A 36 27.27 -4.47 -10.95
C TRP A 36 26.70 -5.22 -9.73
N GLN A 37 25.60 -4.74 -9.15
CA GLN A 37 24.93 -5.41 -8.03
C GLN A 37 24.06 -6.61 -8.46
N GLU A 38 23.73 -6.74 -9.75
CA GLU A 38 22.93 -7.86 -10.29
C GLU A 38 23.78 -9.02 -10.81
N ILE A 39 25.06 -8.81 -11.13
CA ILE A 39 25.89 -9.81 -11.82
C ILE A 39 26.69 -10.71 -10.84
N LEU A 40 26.95 -10.22 -9.63
CA LEU A 40 27.75 -10.96 -8.63
C LEU A 40 27.11 -12.26 -8.10
N PRO A 41 25.78 -12.40 -7.93
CA PRO A 41 25.19 -13.64 -7.43
C PRO A 41 25.21 -14.80 -8.44
N GLU A 42 25.21 -14.50 -9.74
CA GLU A 42 25.11 -15.50 -10.81
C GLU A 42 26.47 -16.18 -11.08
N ILE A 43 27.55 -15.39 -11.20
CA ILE A 43 28.90 -15.92 -11.49
C ILE A 43 29.47 -16.71 -10.30
N GLY A 44 29.15 -16.30 -9.07
CA GLY A 44 29.63 -16.96 -7.86
C GLY A 44 29.02 -18.34 -7.62
N LYS A 45 27.85 -18.64 -8.21
CA LYS A 45 27.25 -19.96 -8.06
C LYS A 45 28.03 -20.98 -8.86
N GLU A 46 28.34 -20.75 -10.13
CA GLU A 46 28.83 -21.84 -11.00
C GLU A 46 30.27 -22.33 -10.72
N LEU A 47 31.06 -21.64 -9.89
CA LEU A 47 32.50 -21.94 -9.69
C LEU A 47 32.93 -22.21 -8.24
N LEU A 48 32.02 -22.22 -7.26
CA LEU A 48 32.37 -22.38 -5.84
C LEU A 48 32.14 -23.80 -5.29
N PRO A 49 33.09 -24.35 -4.50
CA PRO A 49 32.88 -25.58 -3.74
C PRO A 49 31.69 -25.46 -2.77
N GLU A 50 30.96 -26.56 -2.58
CA GLU A 50 29.73 -26.64 -1.77
C GLU A 50 29.90 -26.08 -0.34
N LYS A 51 31.01 -26.41 0.34
CA LYS A 51 31.34 -25.87 1.67
C LYS A 51 31.57 -24.36 1.71
N THR A 52 31.97 -23.74 0.59
CA THR A 52 32.15 -22.29 0.47
C THR A 52 30.81 -21.61 0.19
N ARG A 53 29.93 -22.23 -0.60
CA ARG A 53 28.53 -21.79 -0.77
C ARG A 53 27.79 -21.81 0.58
N GLU A 54 27.89 -22.89 1.35
CA GLU A 54 27.26 -22.98 2.68
C GLU A 54 27.77 -21.92 3.68
N LYS A 55 29.07 -21.59 3.63
CA LYS A 55 29.65 -20.51 4.44
C LYS A 55 29.24 -19.12 3.93
N MET A 56 29.15 -18.94 2.62
CA MET A 56 28.66 -17.70 2.02
C MET A 56 27.18 -17.48 2.31
N ASP A 57 26.32 -18.50 2.29
CA ASP A 57 24.91 -18.37 2.66
C ASP A 57 24.72 -18.04 4.16
N LYS A 58 25.66 -18.46 5.02
CA LYS A 58 25.71 -18.08 6.44
C LYS A 58 26.23 -16.65 6.68
N ILE A 59 27.12 -16.15 5.82
CA ILE A 59 27.77 -14.82 5.99
C ILE A 59 27.02 -13.73 5.20
N PHE A 60 26.41 -14.11 4.07
CA PHE A 60 25.60 -13.28 3.17
C PHE A 60 24.28 -14.03 2.91
N PRO A 61 23.29 -13.92 3.82
CA PRO A 61 21.96 -14.44 3.54
C PRO A 61 21.36 -13.65 2.38
N SER A 62 21.62 -14.09 1.15
CA SER A 62 21.10 -13.46 -0.05
C SER A 62 19.59 -13.73 -0.10
N GLN A 63 18.81 -12.65 0.10
CA GLN A 63 17.39 -12.51 -0.23
C GLN A 63 16.34 -13.42 0.43
N GLN A 64 16.68 -14.27 1.41
CA GLN A 64 15.73 -15.26 1.95
C GLN A 64 14.92 -14.88 3.20
N LYS A 65 14.79 -13.59 3.56
CA LYS A 65 13.79 -13.15 4.54
C LYS A 65 12.97 -11.94 4.08
N GLN A 66 12.48 -11.96 2.84
CA GLN A 66 11.45 -11.00 2.39
C GLN A 66 10.12 -11.16 3.16
N MET A 67 9.86 -12.37 3.67
CA MET A 67 8.68 -12.70 4.47
C MET A 67 9.09 -13.56 5.67
N GLU A 68 8.64 -13.21 6.85
CA GLU A 68 8.79 -13.97 8.09
C GLU A 68 7.41 -14.33 8.64
N LYS A 69 7.20 -15.59 9.01
CA LYS A 69 6.04 -15.97 9.82
C LYS A 69 6.41 -15.86 11.29
N LYS A 70 5.76 -14.95 12.01
CA LYS A 70 5.92 -14.79 13.45
C LYS A 70 4.54 -14.80 14.11
N ASP A 71 4.35 -15.68 15.08
CA ASP A 71 3.10 -15.83 15.84
C ASP A 71 1.87 -16.01 14.92
N GLY A 72 2.05 -16.75 13.81
CA GLY A 72 0.99 -17.01 12.83
C GLY A 72 0.70 -15.85 11.87
N VAL A 73 1.47 -14.76 11.90
CA VAL A 73 1.33 -13.58 11.01
C VAL A 73 2.40 -13.60 9.92
N GLU A 74 2.00 -13.32 8.68
CA GLU A 74 2.91 -13.11 7.55
C GLU A 74 3.41 -11.67 7.55
N ILE A 75 4.70 -11.50 7.83
CA ILE A 75 5.35 -10.20 7.96
C ILE A 75 6.28 -9.98 6.77
N TYR A 76 5.99 -8.93 6.01
CA TYR A 76 6.81 -8.42 4.93
C TYR A 76 7.47 -7.13 5.37
N ARG A 77 8.80 -7.09 5.41
CA ARG A 77 9.55 -5.94 5.98
C ARG A 77 9.80 -4.80 4.99
N GLU A 78 9.55 -5.04 3.72
CA GLU A 78 9.80 -4.12 2.61
C GLU A 78 8.53 -3.97 1.78
N ASP A 79 8.63 -3.27 0.66
CA ASP A 79 7.59 -3.22 -0.36
C ASP A 79 7.24 -4.63 -0.82
N SER A 80 5.94 -4.89 -1.02
CA SER A 80 5.49 -6.25 -1.31
C SER A 80 4.32 -6.29 -2.25
N HIS A 81 4.36 -7.26 -3.17
CA HIS A 81 3.28 -7.57 -4.08
C HIS A 81 2.71 -8.94 -3.73
N LEU A 82 1.44 -8.98 -3.33
CA LEU A 82 0.73 -10.21 -2.97
C LEU A 82 -0.38 -10.51 -3.95
N GLN A 83 -0.59 -11.82 -4.19
CA GLN A 83 -1.65 -12.34 -5.02
C GLN A 83 -2.25 -13.61 -4.41
N GLY A 84 -3.48 -13.95 -4.81
CA GLY A 84 -4.13 -15.20 -4.45
C GLY A 84 -4.68 -15.25 -3.02
N LYS A 85 -5.01 -16.46 -2.57
CA LYS A 85 -5.63 -16.66 -1.26
C LYS A 85 -4.57 -16.63 -0.16
N GLN A 86 -4.82 -15.85 0.89
CA GLN A 86 -3.93 -15.75 2.05
C GLN A 86 -4.64 -16.35 3.27
N SER A 87 -3.96 -17.26 3.96
CA SER A 87 -4.52 -18.00 5.11
C SER A 87 -4.12 -17.42 6.46
N SER A 88 -3.19 -16.48 6.48
CA SER A 88 -2.67 -15.81 7.66
C SER A 88 -3.05 -14.33 7.68
N PRO A 89 -3.02 -13.64 8.84
CA PRO A 89 -2.96 -12.19 8.88
C PRO A 89 -1.71 -11.68 8.17
N ILE A 90 -1.84 -10.53 7.49
CA ILE A 90 -0.78 -9.95 6.65
C ILE A 90 -0.34 -8.63 7.26
N LYS A 91 0.99 -8.44 7.36
CA LYS A 91 1.59 -7.15 7.74
C LYS A 91 2.70 -6.79 6.76
N ILE A 92 2.52 -5.69 6.03
CA ILE A 92 3.52 -5.11 5.12
C ILE A 92 4.03 -3.81 5.76
N TYR A 93 5.34 -3.71 6.00
CA TYR A 93 5.97 -2.53 6.59
C TYR A 93 6.32 -1.45 5.55
N GLY A 94 6.56 -1.82 4.29
CA GLY A 94 6.69 -0.87 3.18
C GLY A 94 5.35 -0.63 2.47
N LYS A 95 5.44 -0.33 1.19
CA LYS A 95 4.29 -0.23 0.28
C LYS A 95 3.69 -1.59 -0.04
N GLY A 96 2.37 -1.65 -0.11
CA GLY A 96 1.64 -2.89 -0.39
C GLY A 96 0.92 -2.84 -1.73
N LYS A 97 1.24 -3.76 -2.63
CA LYS A 97 0.46 -4.02 -3.84
C LYS A 97 -0.29 -5.34 -3.68
N LEU A 98 -1.61 -5.30 -3.66
CA LEU A 98 -2.44 -6.51 -3.52
C LEU A 98 -3.32 -6.67 -4.76
N GLU A 99 -3.11 -7.73 -5.52
CA GLU A 99 -3.87 -8.01 -6.74
C GLU A 99 -4.52 -9.40 -6.65
N ASN A 100 -5.84 -9.48 -6.81
CA ASN A 100 -6.58 -10.74 -6.72
C ASN A 100 -6.38 -11.46 -5.37
N VAL A 101 -6.26 -10.70 -4.29
CA VAL A 101 -6.04 -11.24 -2.95
C VAL A 101 -7.38 -11.55 -2.28
N THR A 102 -7.52 -12.75 -1.72
CA THR A 102 -8.67 -13.10 -0.88
C THR A 102 -8.19 -13.53 0.49
N THR A 103 -8.66 -12.86 1.55
CA THR A 103 -8.35 -13.24 2.93
C THR A 103 -9.46 -12.84 3.88
N HIS A 104 -9.74 -13.72 4.84
CA HIS A 104 -10.62 -13.44 5.97
C HIS A 104 -9.85 -12.87 7.18
N ASN A 105 -8.53 -12.77 7.08
CA ASN A 105 -7.70 -12.25 8.15
C ASN A 105 -7.43 -10.74 7.98
N PRO A 106 -7.03 -10.06 9.05
CA PRO A 106 -6.63 -8.66 8.97
C PRO A 106 -5.40 -8.45 8.06
N VAL A 107 -5.40 -7.33 7.35
CA VAL A 107 -4.30 -6.85 6.52
C VAL A 107 -3.87 -5.47 7.03
N THR A 108 -2.59 -5.32 7.34
CA THR A 108 -1.99 -4.04 7.71
C THR A 108 -0.89 -3.69 6.72
N ILE A 109 -0.98 -2.51 6.11
CA ILE A 109 0.05 -1.95 5.22
C ILE A 109 0.48 -0.63 5.86
N LYS A 110 1.76 -0.50 6.19
CA LYS A 110 2.25 0.66 6.97
C LYS A 110 2.44 1.91 6.15
N GLU A 111 2.72 1.79 4.86
CA GLU A 111 2.85 2.93 3.96
C GLU A 111 1.66 3.00 2.99
N GLU A 112 1.94 3.27 1.72
CA GLU A 112 0.98 3.35 0.63
C GLU A 112 0.50 1.97 0.21
N ALA A 113 -0.77 1.87 -0.18
CA ALA A 113 -1.37 0.64 -0.69
C ALA A 113 -2.03 0.84 -2.05
N ILE A 114 -1.82 -0.11 -2.95
CA ILE A 114 -2.56 -0.27 -4.19
C ILE A 114 -3.26 -1.63 -4.16
N ILE A 115 -4.59 -1.64 -4.17
CA ILE A 115 -5.38 -2.86 -4.00
C ILE A 115 -6.35 -3.03 -5.17
N ARG A 116 -6.29 -4.16 -5.88
CA ARG A 116 -7.13 -4.42 -7.05
C ARG A 116 -7.77 -5.79 -6.98
N ASN A 117 -9.04 -5.88 -7.39
CA ASN A 117 -9.77 -7.13 -7.58
C ASN A 117 -9.73 -8.07 -6.35
N SER A 118 -9.76 -7.51 -5.14
CA SER A 118 -9.50 -8.26 -3.91
C SER A 118 -10.74 -8.36 -3.01
N LYS A 119 -10.76 -9.34 -2.13
CA LYS A 119 -11.78 -9.52 -1.08
C LYS A 119 -11.08 -9.64 0.26
N LEU A 120 -11.11 -8.56 1.04
CA LEU A 120 -10.33 -8.41 2.26
C LEU A 120 -11.28 -8.20 3.44
N ASN A 121 -10.92 -8.75 4.60
CA ASN A 121 -11.70 -8.54 5.82
C ASN A 121 -11.44 -7.14 6.41
N LYS A 122 -10.60 -7.05 7.45
CA LYS A 122 -10.19 -5.79 8.06
C LYS A 122 -8.91 -5.28 7.41
N VAL A 123 -8.93 -4.07 6.86
CA VAL A 123 -7.76 -3.45 6.22
C VAL A 123 -7.38 -2.16 6.93
N THR A 124 -6.10 -2.02 7.26
CA THR A 124 -5.52 -0.78 7.79
C THR A 124 -4.33 -0.35 6.93
N VAL A 125 -4.40 0.87 6.40
CA VAL A 125 -3.35 1.49 5.58
C VAL A 125 -2.80 2.71 6.31
N GLY A 126 -1.48 2.79 6.47
CA GLY A 126 -0.83 3.85 7.25
C GLY A 126 -0.64 5.17 6.51
N SER A 127 -0.70 5.17 5.19
CA SER A 127 -0.63 6.38 4.36
C SER A 127 -1.79 6.41 3.35
N SER A 128 -1.51 6.58 2.06
CA SER A 128 -2.52 6.63 1.00
C SER A 128 -2.99 5.25 0.54
N LEU A 129 -4.24 5.18 0.07
CA LEU A 129 -4.81 3.99 -0.55
C LEU A 129 -5.38 4.32 -1.94
N GLU A 130 -4.97 3.57 -2.96
CA GLU A 130 -5.70 3.43 -4.21
C GLU A 130 -6.33 2.03 -4.25
N ALA A 131 -7.66 1.94 -4.27
CA ALA A 131 -8.37 0.67 -4.38
C ALA A 131 -9.30 0.65 -5.59
N LYS A 132 -9.31 -0.47 -6.32
CA LYS A 132 -10.22 -0.72 -7.44
C LYS A 132 -10.86 -2.10 -7.37
N LYS A 133 -12.17 -2.20 -7.65
CA LYS A 133 -12.90 -3.48 -7.74
C LYS A 133 -12.67 -4.38 -6.51
N THR A 134 -12.68 -3.78 -5.33
CA THR A 134 -12.28 -4.48 -4.09
C THR A 134 -13.39 -4.42 -3.06
N THR A 135 -13.59 -5.52 -2.36
CA THR A 135 -14.53 -5.63 -1.25
C THR A 135 -13.76 -5.63 0.07
N PHE A 136 -14.21 -4.82 1.02
CA PHE A 136 -13.69 -4.73 2.37
C PHE A 136 -14.81 -5.05 3.37
N GLN A 137 -14.49 -5.75 4.46
CA GLN A 137 -15.39 -5.78 5.60
C GLN A 137 -15.29 -4.46 6.37
N THR A 138 -14.08 -4.08 6.80
CA THR A 138 -13.80 -2.82 7.49
C THR A 138 -12.57 -2.16 6.87
N LEU A 139 -12.59 -0.84 6.72
CA LEU A 139 -11.50 -0.08 6.11
C LEU A 139 -11.05 1.08 7.00
N THR A 140 -9.75 1.16 7.27
CA THR A 140 -9.12 2.31 7.93
C THR A 140 -7.92 2.78 7.10
N VAL A 141 -7.89 4.06 6.75
CA VAL A 141 -6.79 4.69 6.00
C VAL A 141 -6.35 5.94 6.74
N HIS A 142 -5.10 5.96 7.19
CA HIS A 142 -4.53 7.09 7.96
C HIS A 142 -4.05 8.26 7.08
N GLY A 143 -4.12 8.11 5.76
CA GLY A 143 -3.95 9.19 4.79
C GLY A 143 -5.18 9.35 3.89
N SER A 144 -4.95 9.79 2.65
CA SER A 144 -6.02 9.95 1.65
C SER A 144 -6.37 8.63 0.96
N ALA A 145 -7.60 8.51 0.48
CA ALA A 145 -8.08 7.32 -0.23
C ALA A 145 -8.76 7.66 -1.56
N THR A 146 -8.40 6.90 -2.59
CA THR A 146 -9.08 6.87 -3.88
C THR A 146 -9.68 5.49 -4.07
N LEU A 147 -11.01 5.41 -4.10
CA LEU A 147 -11.75 4.16 -4.20
C LEU A 147 -12.58 4.14 -5.49
N LYS A 148 -12.45 3.08 -6.29
CA LYS A 148 -13.22 2.91 -7.53
C LYS A 148 -13.87 1.54 -7.57
N GLU A 149 -15.19 1.47 -7.80
CA GLU A 149 -15.91 0.20 -7.91
C GLU A 149 -15.73 -0.71 -6.67
N CYS A 150 -15.63 -0.13 -5.46
CA CYS A 150 -15.42 -0.87 -4.22
C CYS A 150 -16.69 -0.96 -3.36
N GLN A 151 -16.70 -1.94 -2.45
CA GLN A 151 -17.75 -2.13 -1.47
C GLN A 151 -17.14 -2.25 -0.07
N VAL A 152 -17.69 -1.55 0.91
CA VAL A 152 -17.32 -1.70 2.33
C VAL A 152 -18.57 -2.03 3.13
N PHE A 153 -18.57 -3.18 3.82
CA PHE A 153 -19.75 -3.68 4.52
C PHE A 153 -19.97 -3.02 5.88
N ASP A 154 -18.90 -2.84 6.65
CA ASP A 154 -18.95 -2.18 7.95
C ASP A 154 -18.39 -0.75 7.84
N ASN A 155 -17.79 -0.28 8.92
CA ASN A 155 -17.34 1.10 9.03
C ASN A 155 -16.09 1.37 8.20
N THR A 156 -16.04 2.57 7.66
CA THR A 156 -14.90 3.13 6.95
C THR A 156 -14.41 4.38 7.69
N THR A 157 -13.10 4.46 7.96
CA THR A 157 -12.47 5.67 8.51
C THR A 157 -11.33 6.11 7.60
N ILE A 158 -11.41 7.34 7.09
CA ILE A 158 -10.38 7.96 6.25
C ILE A 158 -9.89 9.23 6.95
N ASP A 159 -8.63 9.25 7.34
CA ASP A 159 -8.07 10.40 8.07
C ASP A 159 -7.75 11.58 7.12
N GLY A 160 -7.45 11.29 5.85
CA GLY A 160 -7.21 12.26 4.79
C GLY A 160 -8.43 12.54 3.91
N GLU A 161 -8.17 12.97 2.68
CA GLU A 161 -9.21 13.23 1.68
C GLU A 161 -9.72 11.94 1.05
N LEU A 162 -10.99 11.92 0.67
CA LEU A 162 -11.62 10.78 0.01
C LEU A 162 -12.10 11.15 -1.39
N THR A 163 -11.71 10.37 -2.39
CA THR A 163 -12.34 10.35 -3.71
C THR A 163 -12.93 8.96 -3.95
N ALA A 164 -14.23 8.87 -4.14
CA ALA A 164 -14.93 7.61 -4.34
C ALA A 164 -15.79 7.66 -5.61
N ASP A 165 -15.50 6.78 -6.59
CA ASP A 165 -16.27 6.60 -7.83
C ASP A 165 -16.91 5.21 -7.89
N ASN A 166 -18.24 5.17 -8.01
CA ASN A 166 -19.03 3.94 -8.11
C ASN A 166 -18.84 2.99 -6.91
N ASN A 167 -18.93 3.51 -5.68
CA ASN A 167 -18.72 2.72 -4.46
C ASN A 167 -20.01 2.52 -3.67
N THR A 168 -20.04 1.46 -2.84
CA THR A 168 -21.10 1.28 -1.84
C THR A 168 -20.48 1.14 -0.44
N PHE A 169 -20.86 2.05 0.45
CA PHE A 169 -20.55 1.99 1.88
C PHE A 169 -21.82 1.62 2.63
N HIS A 170 -21.88 0.38 3.12
CA HIS A 170 -23.04 -0.12 3.85
C HIS A 170 -23.05 0.36 5.30
N GLY A 171 -21.87 0.42 5.92
CA GLY A 171 -21.68 0.96 7.25
C GLY A 171 -21.42 2.47 7.25
N PHE A 172 -21.01 2.95 8.42
CA PHE A 172 -20.74 4.36 8.64
C PHE A 172 -19.45 4.82 7.97
N LEU A 173 -19.50 5.99 7.31
CA LEU A 173 -18.34 6.61 6.68
C LEU A 173 -17.84 7.80 7.51
N GLN A 174 -16.68 7.65 8.15
CA GLN A 174 -16.00 8.69 8.89
C GLN A 174 -14.85 9.28 8.07
N ILE A 175 -14.81 10.60 7.97
CA ILE A 175 -13.75 11.35 7.28
C ILE A 175 -13.20 12.39 8.27
N LEU A 176 -11.88 12.44 8.46
CA LEU A 176 -11.22 13.49 9.25
C LEU A 176 -10.60 14.56 8.36
N GLY A 177 -10.40 14.25 7.07
CA GLY A 177 -9.92 15.19 6.08
C GLY A 177 -10.89 16.32 5.77
N LYS A 178 -10.42 17.28 4.97
CA LYS A 178 -11.17 18.49 4.62
C LYS A 178 -12.22 18.26 3.55
N GLN A 179 -12.04 17.24 2.73
CA GLN A 179 -12.87 17.03 1.55
C GLN A 179 -13.16 15.55 1.32
N ALA A 180 -14.40 15.28 0.90
CA ALA A 180 -14.75 14.02 0.26
C ALA A 180 -15.58 14.26 -1.00
N ASN A 181 -15.23 13.58 -2.09
CA ASN A 181 -15.94 13.57 -3.35
C ASN A 181 -16.51 12.18 -3.56
N LEU A 182 -17.83 12.06 -3.62
CA LEU A 182 -18.53 10.81 -3.91
C LEU A 182 -19.29 10.97 -5.23
N THR A 183 -18.94 10.12 -6.20
CA THR A 183 -19.55 10.06 -7.52
C THR A 183 -20.16 8.68 -7.75
N ASN A 184 -21.38 8.60 -8.29
CA ASN A 184 -22.08 7.34 -8.58
C ASN A 184 -22.15 6.38 -7.37
N SER A 185 -22.17 6.90 -6.15
CA SER A 185 -21.94 6.09 -4.95
C SER A 185 -23.19 5.97 -4.09
N LYS A 186 -23.19 4.98 -3.18
CA LYS A 186 -24.21 4.81 -2.15
C LYS A 186 -23.55 4.74 -0.79
N THR A 187 -24.09 5.45 0.18
CA THR A 187 -23.54 5.47 1.54
C THR A 187 -24.65 5.58 2.58
N ALA A 188 -24.39 5.05 3.78
CA ALA A 188 -25.28 5.17 4.92
C ALA A 188 -25.14 6.55 5.59
N ASP A 189 -24.67 6.58 6.84
CA ASP A 189 -24.35 7.80 7.56
C ASP A 189 -22.93 8.28 7.22
N ILE A 190 -22.75 9.60 7.11
CA ILE A 190 -21.45 10.24 6.92
C ILE A 190 -21.15 11.14 8.12
N LYS A 191 -19.92 11.05 8.64
CA LYS A 191 -19.43 11.97 9.67
C LYS A 191 -18.08 12.54 9.32
N PHE A 192 -18.03 13.87 9.37
CA PHE A 192 -16.82 14.64 9.28
C PHE A 192 -16.31 15.01 10.67
N SER A 193 -15.25 14.37 11.14
CA SER A 193 -14.65 14.58 12.48
C SER A 193 -13.42 15.52 12.42
N GLY A 194 -12.91 15.99 13.56
CA GLY A 194 -11.74 16.88 13.63
C GLY A 194 -12.07 18.38 13.70
N SER A 195 -11.15 19.21 14.22
CA SER A 195 -11.48 20.53 14.76
C SER A 195 -11.04 21.75 13.92
N SER A 196 -10.15 21.61 12.94
CA SER A 196 -9.31 22.75 12.52
C SER A 196 -9.63 23.41 11.16
N SER A 197 -10.54 22.86 10.34
CA SER A 197 -10.77 23.42 8.99
C SER A 197 -12.20 23.29 8.50
N LYS A 198 -12.55 24.14 7.51
CA LYS A 198 -13.79 24.00 6.73
C LYS A 198 -13.79 22.65 6.03
N LYS A 199 -14.93 21.95 6.11
CA LYS A 199 -15.10 20.62 5.54
C LYS A 199 -16.13 20.66 4.43
N THR A 200 -15.83 19.98 3.32
CA THR A 200 -16.68 19.97 2.13
C THR A 200 -16.98 18.54 1.72
N LEU A 201 -18.25 18.22 1.54
CA LEU A 201 -18.71 17.00 0.92
C LEU A 201 -19.28 17.34 -0.46
N ILE A 202 -18.79 16.70 -1.51
CA ILE A 202 -19.32 16.83 -2.87
C ILE A 202 -19.98 15.52 -3.24
N LEU A 203 -21.25 15.59 -3.65
CA LEU A 203 -22.06 14.45 -4.06
C LEU A 203 -22.48 14.64 -5.52
N GLU A 204 -22.17 13.67 -6.36
CA GLU A 204 -22.57 13.61 -7.78
C GLU A 204 -23.14 12.23 -8.09
N GLU A 205 -24.35 12.15 -8.64
CA GLU A 205 -25.07 10.88 -8.86
C GLU A 205 -25.04 9.94 -7.63
N THR A 206 -25.08 10.50 -6.42
CA THR A 206 -24.81 9.77 -5.18
C THR A 206 -25.99 9.79 -4.23
N GLU A 207 -26.26 8.65 -3.60
CA GLU A 207 -27.34 8.49 -2.61
C GLU A 207 -26.77 8.31 -1.19
N VAL A 208 -27.12 9.23 -0.30
CA VAL A 208 -26.83 9.15 1.14
C VAL A 208 -28.12 8.78 1.87
N LYS A 209 -28.19 7.54 2.40
CA LYS A 209 -29.36 7.05 3.12
C LYS A 209 -29.49 7.63 4.52
N GLY A 210 -28.36 7.88 5.17
CA GLY A 210 -28.28 8.36 6.55
C GLY A 210 -28.15 9.88 6.66
N ASN A 211 -27.76 10.29 7.85
CA ASN A 211 -27.42 11.67 8.19
C ASN A 211 -26.01 12.03 7.73
N ILE A 212 -25.79 13.33 7.56
CA ILE A 212 -24.45 13.90 7.37
C ILE A 212 -24.17 14.79 8.57
N ILE A 213 -23.10 14.51 9.29
CA ILE A 213 -22.76 15.18 10.55
C ILE A 213 -21.39 15.81 10.45
N PHE A 214 -21.29 17.11 10.69
CA PHE A 214 -20.02 17.81 10.82
C PHE A 214 -19.74 18.12 12.29
N GLU A 215 -18.63 17.61 12.83
CA GLU A 215 -18.16 18.01 14.16
C GLU A 215 -17.25 19.24 14.08
N GLY A 216 -17.29 20.06 15.13
CA GLY A 216 -16.51 21.29 15.20
C GLY A 216 -17.12 22.40 14.32
N ARG A 217 -16.37 22.87 13.34
CA ARG A 217 -16.83 23.95 12.44
C ARG A 217 -17.90 23.45 11.46
N ALA A 218 -18.83 24.35 11.13
CA ALA A 218 -19.88 24.04 10.17
C ALA A 218 -19.29 23.64 8.81
N GLY A 219 -19.83 22.56 8.25
CA GLY A 219 -19.43 22.04 6.93
C GLY A 219 -20.28 22.56 5.78
N LYS A 220 -19.86 22.21 4.58
CA LYS A 220 -20.56 22.48 3.33
C LYS A 220 -20.84 21.15 2.62
N VAL A 221 -22.07 20.96 2.17
CA VAL A 221 -22.46 19.86 1.29
C VAL A 221 -22.82 20.45 -0.07
N ILE A 222 -22.16 20.00 -1.13
CA ILE A 222 -22.48 20.35 -2.51
C ILE A 222 -23.22 19.17 -3.12
N ILE A 223 -24.48 19.36 -3.49
CA ILE A 223 -25.24 18.40 -4.28
C ILE A 223 -25.13 18.79 -5.75
N LYS A 224 -24.67 17.84 -6.56
CA LYS A 224 -24.63 17.88 -8.01
C LYS A 224 -25.52 16.78 -8.58
N GLU A 225 -26.09 17.07 -9.74
CA GLU A 225 -26.90 16.14 -10.54
C GLU A 225 -28.02 15.45 -9.73
N HIS A 226 -28.27 14.16 -9.96
CA HIS A 226 -29.38 13.42 -9.35
C HIS A 226 -29.09 12.91 -7.93
N SER A 227 -28.13 13.51 -7.20
CA SER A 227 -27.77 13.08 -5.84
C SER A 227 -28.90 13.33 -4.84
N LYS A 228 -29.02 12.43 -3.85
CA LYS A 228 -30.08 12.45 -2.84
C LYS A 228 -29.52 12.23 -1.45
N ILE A 229 -30.07 12.96 -0.48
CA ILE A 229 -29.80 12.78 0.95
C ILE A 229 -31.15 12.53 1.62
N HIS A 230 -31.31 11.36 2.23
CA HIS A 230 -32.55 10.97 2.89
C HIS A 230 -32.58 11.36 4.37
N GLY A 231 -31.41 11.47 5.01
CA GLY A 231 -31.29 11.92 6.40
C GLY A 231 -31.13 13.43 6.54
N LYS A 232 -30.72 13.86 7.73
CA LYS A 232 -30.51 15.28 8.06
C LYS A 232 -29.05 15.68 7.89
N ILE A 233 -28.81 16.92 7.48
CA ILE A 233 -27.50 17.57 7.57
C ILE A 233 -27.41 18.28 8.93
N LYS A 234 -26.47 17.88 9.78
CA LYS A 234 -26.24 18.48 11.11
C LYS A 234 -24.95 19.30 11.08
N ASN A 235 -25.05 20.55 11.55
CA ASN A 235 -23.94 21.51 11.58
C ASN A 235 -23.28 21.69 10.19
N GLY A 236 -24.09 21.73 9.14
CA GLY A 236 -23.61 21.97 7.78
C GLY A 236 -24.67 22.71 6.97
N ARG A 237 -24.23 23.34 5.89
CA ARG A 237 -25.12 23.99 4.92
C ARG A 237 -25.13 23.20 3.61
N LEU A 238 -26.30 23.09 3.03
CA LEU A 238 -26.49 22.53 1.70
C LEU A 238 -26.35 23.64 0.65
N GLU A 239 -25.56 23.38 -0.39
CA GLU A 239 -25.46 24.21 -1.58
C GLU A 239 -25.74 23.32 -2.80
N THR A 240 -26.67 23.75 -3.65
CA THR A 240 -26.95 23.10 -4.93
C THR A 240 -26.19 23.83 -6.02
N GLU A 241 -25.40 23.13 -6.81
CA GLU A 241 -24.85 23.72 -8.04
C GLU A 241 -26.02 23.85 -9.03
N GLY A 242 -26.50 25.08 -9.21
CA GLY A 242 -27.67 25.36 -10.03
C GLY A 242 -27.41 24.98 -11.49
N LYS A 243 -28.31 24.18 -12.06
CA LYS A 243 -28.67 24.30 -13.46
C LYS A 243 -29.18 25.73 -13.65
N SER A 244 -28.33 26.60 -14.17
CA SER A 244 -28.73 27.85 -14.84
C SER A 244 -29.49 27.52 -16.12
#